data_AF-A0A534SAI9-F1
#
_entry.id   AF-A0A534SAI9-F1
#
_cell.length_a   1.000
_cell.length_b   1.000
_cell.length_c   1.000
_cell.angle_alpha   90.00
_cell.angle_beta   90.00
_cell.angle_gamma   90.00
#
_symmetry.space_group_name_H-M   'P 1'
#
loop_
_entity.id
_entity.type
_entity.pdbx_description
1 polymer ?
#
loop_
_entity_poly.entity_id
_entity_poly.type
_entity_poly.pdbx_seq_one_letter_code
_entity_poly.pdbx_strand_id
1 'polypeptide(L)'
;MGMGMKGISSIVGHCPSRRGLDRCATMRATGPAPVAAVLLLGAVVAGSFMIVGRPIEVVSRSADGTPADQQVAVDAISSNGRFIVFETSASNLVDATAGKVSAQNVYAADRLTGSVRLVSVTPSGAPGSGFGGSVSADGRFVAFFSASNDLVANDRNPSGSDVFVRDLETGQTERVPMDPISPEVYRTNTQPALSADGNLVAFSSSATSLASGVPTQICLYDRTTHAITLVSPTHDGRAPDGGSVMPAVSADGRIIAFSSNATNLIPGDGNGKYDVFVRDLRTTTTERVSVATDGTEADADCWAPAVSADGRFVVFWSEATSLVPDDTNRVADVFLRDRQAGTTERVSVSSSGAQGDRASPHPASPWSVAVSADGRFIAFGSEATNLVPNDVGGFDDVFVRDRALGTTVLVSVTIDGIQGDWHSGAPVLTPDARSIAFSSEAPNLTGPQRIVTSQALVRTIGCDTGPAQPWEHCPTTTTSTAPSTTAATAPVTTTTTSTTMPGLPATAGLAVIGPRRRMLRVSCALAHPDGTRGGRCVAFGSAVIDPGQSPRAVTKRVARRLNGHGFASIALPLNAAGRKALRRNGRLHVVVEIMVRDRSGHSVVLEQAIDVGS
;
A
#
# COMPACT_ATOMS: atom_id res chain seq x y z
N MET A 1 -28.58 -33.72 52.59
CA MET A 1 -27.99 -34.05 53.90
C MET A 1 -27.07 -35.24 53.70
N GLY A 2 -25.80 -35.10 54.08
CA GLY A 2 -24.71 -35.98 53.64
C GLY A 2 -24.51 -37.25 54.46
N MET A 3 -24.08 -38.31 53.75
CA MET A 3 -23.47 -39.59 54.15
C MET A 3 -22.99 -40.23 52.83
N GLY A 4 -21.89 -40.95 52.65
CA GLY A 4 -20.77 -41.42 53.47
C GLY A 4 -19.89 -42.38 52.64
N MET A 5 -18.63 -42.56 53.08
CA MET A 5 -17.73 -43.75 52.99
C MET A 5 -17.34 -44.49 51.68
N LYS A 6 -15.99 -44.59 51.51
CA LYS A 6 -15.08 -45.77 51.33
C LYS A 6 -14.88 -46.53 49.98
N GLY A 7 -13.59 -46.87 49.73
CA GLY A 7 -13.06 -48.04 48.99
C GLY A 7 -11.95 -47.70 47.96
N ILE A 8 -10.63 -47.80 48.23
CA ILE A 8 -9.67 -48.94 48.20
C ILE A 8 -9.64 -49.74 46.87
N SER A 9 -8.51 -49.71 46.13
CA SER A 9 -7.65 -50.88 45.86
C SER A 9 -6.42 -50.55 44.98
N SER A 10 -5.27 -51.10 45.38
CA SER A 10 -3.97 -51.12 44.70
C SER A 10 -3.73 -52.47 44.03
N ILE A 11 -3.04 -52.51 42.87
CA ILE A 11 -2.32 -53.72 42.41
C ILE A 11 -0.96 -53.33 41.83
N VAL A 12 0.09 -53.95 42.39
CA VAL A 12 1.49 -53.99 41.97
C VAL A 12 1.72 -55.24 41.12
N GLY A 13 2.51 -55.16 40.05
CA GLY A 13 2.85 -56.30 39.19
C GLY A 13 4.18 -56.17 38.43
N HIS A 14 5.25 -56.60 39.08
CA HIS A 14 6.41 -57.37 38.57
C HIS A 14 7.04 -57.10 37.19
N CYS A 15 8.35 -56.84 37.22
CA CYS A 15 9.31 -56.92 36.13
C CYS A 15 10.03 -58.28 36.12
N PRO A 16 10.54 -58.77 34.97
CA PRO A 16 11.79 -59.51 34.99
C PRO A 16 12.83 -59.03 33.96
N SER A 17 14.08 -59.05 34.45
CA SER A 17 15.40 -58.81 33.88
C SER A 17 15.77 -59.51 32.56
N ARG A 18 16.76 -58.96 31.83
CA ARG A 18 18.00 -59.68 31.41
C ARG A 18 19.11 -58.74 30.85
N ARG A 19 20.29 -58.80 31.51
CA ARG A 19 21.72 -58.73 31.04
C ARG A 19 22.18 -57.53 30.19
N GLY A 20 23.29 -56.83 30.42
CA GLY A 20 24.37 -56.92 31.40
C GLY A 20 25.66 -56.24 30.85
N LEU A 21 26.41 -55.55 31.74
CA LEU A 21 27.86 -55.23 31.72
C LEU A 21 28.37 -54.30 30.60
N ASP A 22 29.31 -53.37 30.77
CA ASP A 22 30.05 -52.77 31.89
C ASP A 22 30.94 -51.70 31.23
N ARG A 23 31.07 -50.49 31.81
CA ARG A 23 32.34 -49.82 32.12
C ARG A 23 32.14 -48.34 32.45
N CYS A 24 32.29 -48.04 33.73
CA CYS A 24 32.64 -46.74 34.28
C CYS A 24 34.03 -46.31 33.81
N ALA A 25 34.18 -45.03 33.49
CA ALA A 25 35.36 -44.24 33.88
C ALA A 25 34.92 -42.81 34.15
N THR A 26 34.94 -42.46 35.44
CA THR A 26 34.77 -41.12 36.01
C THR A 26 36.01 -40.25 35.81
N MET A 27 35.83 -38.99 35.43
CA MET A 27 36.59 -37.87 36.00
C MET A 27 35.73 -36.60 36.01
N ARG A 28 35.63 -35.98 37.19
CA ARG A 28 35.00 -34.69 37.48
C ARG A 28 36.08 -33.60 37.56
N ALA A 29 35.59 -32.35 37.43
CA ALA A 29 36.20 -31.05 37.77
C ALA A 29 37.05 -30.42 36.64
N THR A 30 36.98 -29.13 36.29
CA THR A 30 36.30 -27.92 36.81
C THR A 30 36.60 -26.79 35.80
N GLY A 31 35.63 -25.93 35.45
CA GLY A 31 35.89 -24.65 34.76
C GLY A 31 34.67 -24.12 33.96
N PRO A 32 34.34 -22.81 34.02
CA PRO A 32 33.19 -22.27 33.29
C PRO A 32 33.53 -22.17 31.80
N ALA A 33 32.77 -22.85 30.95
CA ALA A 33 32.85 -22.67 29.52
C ALA A 33 32.34 -21.27 29.15
N PRO A 34 32.99 -20.53 28.23
CA PRO A 34 32.46 -19.26 27.76
C PRO A 34 31.16 -19.54 27.02
N VAL A 35 30.12 -18.75 27.34
CA VAL A 35 28.91 -18.67 26.54
C VAL A 35 29.34 -18.17 25.16
N ALA A 36 29.53 -19.10 24.23
CA ALA A 36 29.57 -18.79 22.82
C ALA A 36 28.17 -18.28 22.47
N ALA A 37 28.02 -16.96 22.43
CA ALA A 37 26.92 -16.33 21.73
C ALA A 37 27.01 -16.80 20.28
N VAL A 38 26.22 -17.81 19.94
CA VAL A 38 25.90 -18.13 18.56
C VAL A 38 25.18 -16.89 18.05
N LEU A 39 25.90 -16.05 17.31
CA LEU A 39 25.32 -15.11 16.38
C LEU A 39 24.45 -15.95 15.44
N LEU A 40 23.16 -16.00 15.74
CA LEU A 40 22.13 -16.29 14.75
C LEU A 40 22.21 -15.16 13.72
N LEU A 41 23.12 -15.31 12.76
CA LEU A 41 22.91 -14.78 11.43
C LEU A 41 21.56 -15.35 10.99
N GLY A 42 20.54 -14.50 11.03
CA GLY A 42 19.17 -14.87 10.72
C GLY A 42 19.16 -15.68 9.45
N ALA A 43 18.73 -16.94 9.55
CA ALA A 43 18.32 -17.68 8.38
C ALA A 43 17.21 -16.84 7.74
N VAL A 44 17.47 -16.33 6.53
CA VAL A 44 16.39 -15.88 5.65
C VAL A 44 15.49 -17.10 5.50
N VAL A 45 14.31 -17.06 6.11
CA VAL A 45 13.33 -18.11 5.89
C VAL A 45 13.03 -18.05 4.39
N ALA A 46 13.39 -19.10 3.66
CA ALA A 46 12.98 -19.24 2.28
C ALA A 46 11.44 -19.21 2.27
N GLY A 47 10.86 -18.10 1.81
CA GLY A 47 9.43 -17.80 1.93
C GLY A 47 9.09 -16.46 2.58
N SER A 48 10.07 -15.70 3.11
CA SER A 48 9.82 -14.35 3.62
C SER A 48 9.49 -13.35 2.50
N PHE A 49 8.46 -12.55 2.72
CA PHE A 49 8.07 -11.41 1.88
C PHE A 49 9.18 -10.34 1.92
N MET A 50 10.00 -10.25 0.87
CA MET A 50 11.17 -9.37 0.83
C MET A 50 10.86 -8.04 0.13
N ILE A 51 10.74 -6.98 0.92
CA ILE A 51 10.56 -5.60 0.43
C ILE A 51 11.91 -4.91 0.16
N VAL A 52 12.88 -5.14 1.04
CA VAL A 52 14.25 -4.59 0.91
C VAL A 52 14.93 -5.17 -0.32
N GLY A 53 15.60 -4.32 -1.11
CA GLY A 53 16.22 -4.71 -2.37
C GLY A 53 15.29 -4.70 -3.58
N ARG A 54 14.00 -4.37 -3.42
CA ARG A 54 13.08 -4.10 -4.54
C ARG A 54 13.03 -2.58 -4.81
N PRO A 55 13.22 -2.13 -6.07
CA PRO A 55 13.12 -0.70 -6.40
C PRO A 55 11.67 -0.21 -6.32
N ILE A 56 11.53 1.08 -6.01
CA ILE A 56 10.30 1.85 -6.21
C ILE A 56 10.36 2.48 -7.60
N GLU A 57 9.25 2.42 -8.31
CA GLU A 57 9.04 3.12 -9.56
C GLU A 57 8.11 4.31 -9.31
N VAL A 58 8.53 5.51 -9.71
CA VAL A 58 7.63 6.68 -9.78
C VAL A 58 6.93 6.66 -11.15
N VAL A 59 5.60 6.52 -11.15
CA VAL A 59 4.80 6.40 -12.38
C VAL A 59 4.09 7.69 -12.77
N SER A 60 3.90 8.62 -11.83
CA SER A 60 3.37 9.96 -12.10
C SER A 60 4.45 10.89 -12.67
N ARG A 61 4.88 10.63 -13.91
CA ARG A 61 5.93 11.40 -14.60
C ARG A 61 5.58 11.65 -16.06
N SER A 62 6.02 12.78 -16.60
CA SER A 62 5.96 13.10 -18.02
C SER A 62 6.87 12.21 -18.87
N ALA A 63 6.74 12.32 -20.19
CA ALA A 63 7.52 11.53 -21.15
C ALA A 63 9.04 11.73 -21.05
N ASP A 64 9.50 12.90 -20.58
CA ASP A 64 10.91 13.19 -20.31
C ASP A 64 11.38 12.71 -18.93
N GLY A 65 10.49 12.08 -18.16
CA GLY A 65 10.76 11.56 -16.83
C GLY A 65 10.57 12.56 -15.69
N THR A 66 10.13 13.79 -15.97
CA THR A 66 9.86 14.80 -14.94
C THR A 66 8.62 14.39 -14.10
N PRO A 67 8.72 14.30 -12.77
CA PRO A 67 7.58 13.95 -11.92
C PRO A 67 6.47 15.00 -11.93
N ALA A 68 5.26 14.62 -11.54
CA ALA A 68 4.10 15.49 -11.43
C ALA A 68 4.40 16.72 -10.55
N ASP A 69 4.05 17.91 -11.00
CA ASP A 69 4.31 19.18 -10.31
C ASP A 69 3.25 19.54 -9.23
N GLN A 70 2.24 18.70 -9.04
CA GLN A 70 1.18 18.81 -8.04
C GLN A 70 0.99 17.48 -7.29
N GLN A 71 0.14 17.50 -6.25
CA GLN A 71 -0.22 16.33 -5.46
C GLN A 71 -0.89 15.25 -6.33
N VAL A 72 -0.54 13.99 -6.09
CA VAL A 72 -1.06 12.80 -6.78
C VAL A 72 -1.70 11.83 -5.79
N ALA A 73 -2.94 11.42 -6.04
CA ALA A 73 -3.61 10.34 -5.33
C ALA A 73 -3.78 9.12 -6.25
N VAL A 74 -3.30 7.94 -5.81
CA VAL A 74 -3.49 6.69 -6.54
C VAL A 74 -4.90 6.17 -6.32
N ASP A 75 -5.59 5.80 -7.40
CA ASP A 75 -6.95 5.30 -7.35
C ASP A 75 -7.01 3.78 -7.57
N ALA A 76 -6.25 3.27 -8.56
CA ALA A 76 -6.34 1.86 -8.94
C ALA A 76 -5.09 1.32 -9.65
N ILE A 77 -4.96 -0.01 -9.62
CA ILE A 77 -3.96 -0.79 -10.36
C ILE A 77 -4.68 -1.91 -11.12
N SER A 78 -4.35 -2.08 -12.41
CA SER A 78 -4.90 -3.19 -13.20
C SER A 78 -4.39 -4.54 -12.69
N SER A 79 -5.13 -5.63 -12.93
CA SER A 79 -4.77 -6.94 -12.39
C SER A 79 -3.41 -7.46 -12.85
N ASN A 80 -3.02 -7.12 -14.07
CA ASN A 80 -1.69 -7.42 -14.62
C ASN A 80 -0.57 -6.50 -14.06
N GLY A 81 -0.90 -5.54 -13.21
CA GLY A 81 0.01 -4.58 -12.60
C GLY A 81 0.60 -3.55 -13.58
N ARG A 82 0.13 -3.50 -14.83
CA ARG A 82 0.68 -2.64 -15.89
C ARG A 82 0.15 -1.21 -15.83
N PHE A 83 -1.14 -1.03 -15.57
CA PHE A 83 -1.80 0.26 -15.63
C PHE A 83 -2.09 0.79 -14.23
N ILE A 84 -1.64 2.00 -13.95
CA ILE A 84 -1.90 2.71 -12.70
C ILE A 84 -2.80 3.89 -13.01
N VAL A 85 -3.95 3.95 -12.36
CA VAL A 85 -4.86 5.10 -12.43
C VAL A 85 -4.65 5.97 -11.21
N PHE A 86 -4.54 7.27 -11.43
CA PHE A 86 -4.33 8.26 -10.39
C PHE A 86 -4.94 9.59 -10.78
N GLU A 87 -5.25 10.40 -9.77
CA GLU A 87 -5.78 11.74 -9.92
C GLU A 87 -4.75 12.81 -9.51
N THR A 88 -4.71 13.90 -10.26
CA THR A 88 -3.85 15.05 -9.95
C THR A 88 -4.28 16.31 -10.71
N SER A 89 -3.91 17.46 -10.17
CA SER A 89 -4.00 18.77 -10.85
C SER A 89 -2.69 19.14 -11.57
N ALA A 90 -1.78 18.19 -11.75
CA ALA A 90 -0.48 18.45 -12.36
C ALA A 90 -0.60 18.99 -13.78
N SER A 91 0.21 20.01 -14.07
CA SER A 91 0.16 20.73 -15.35
C SER A 91 1.16 20.19 -16.37
N ASN A 92 2.07 19.31 -15.93
CA ASN A 92 3.25 18.90 -16.68
C ASN A 92 3.24 17.44 -17.14
N LEU A 93 2.20 16.65 -16.86
CA LEU A 93 2.17 15.22 -17.19
C LEU A 93 1.87 14.90 -18.66
N VAL A 94 1.11 15.76 -19.32
CA VAL A 94 0.74 15.67 -20.74
C VAL A 94 0.95 17.04 -21.39
N ASP A 95 1.20 17.10 -22.71
CA ASP A 95 1.52 18.34 -23.40
C ASP A 95 0.45 19.44 -23.21
N ALA A 96 0.93 20.66 -22.92
CA ALA A 96 0.14 21.83 -22.52
C ALA A 96 -0.84 22.40 -23.58
N THR A 97 -0.89 21.83 -24.78
CA THR A 97 -1.89 22.17 -25.81
C THR A 97 -3.31 21.78 -25.40
N ALA A 98 -3.46 20.98 -24.34
CA ALA A 98 -4.73 20.62 -23.73
C ALA A 98 -5.44 21.83 -23.04
N GLY A 99 -4.78 22.98 -22.85
CA GLY A 99 -5.33 24.11 -22.09
C GLY A 99 -4.99 24.03 -20.61
N LYS A 100 -5.29 25.07 -19.83
CA LYS A 100 -4.91 25.14 -18.40
C LYS A 100 -5.54 23.98 -17.61
N VAL A 101 -4.70 23.08 -17.12
CA VAL A 101 -5.05 22.00 -16.18
C VAL A 101 -5.13 22.59 -14.76
N SER A 102 -6.10 23.45 -14.46
CA SER A 102 -6.27 24.01 -13.11
C SER A 102 -7.26 23.23 -12.24
N ALA A 103 -7.84 22.16 -12.78
CA ALA A 103 -8.75 21.25 -12.08
C ALA A 103 -8.09 19.88 -11.94
N GLN A 104 -8.56 19.10 -10.95
CA GLN A 104 -8.14 17.71 -10.77
C GLN A 104 -8.61 16.88 -11.97
N ASN A 105 -7.74 16.00 -12.46
CA ASN A 105 -7.99 15.14 -13.61
C ASN A 105 -7.51 13.72 -13.32
N VAL A 106 -8.09 12.76 -14.03
CA VAL A 106 -7.74 11.34 -13.96
C VAL A 106 -6.75 11.00 -15.05
N TYR A 107 -5.69 10.28 -14.69
CA TYR A 107 -4.63 9.83 -15.58
C TYR A 107 -4.44 8.32 -15.48
N ALA A 108 -3.95 7.72 -16.56
CA ALA A 108 -3.51 6.33 -16.61
C ALA A 108 -2.03 6.28 -17.02
N ALA A 109 -1.17 5.75 -16.14
CA ALA A 109 0.21 5.40 -16.46
C ALA A 109 0.28 3.96 -16.97
N ASP A 110 0.88 3.77 -18.14
CA ASP A 110 1.27 2.47 -18.67
C ASP A 110 2.73 2.20 -18.30
N ARG A 111 2.95 1.27 -17.37
CA ARG A 111 4.30 0.91 -16.89
C ARG A 111 5.14 0.18 -17.93
N LEU A 112 4.53 -0.43 -18.95
CA LEU A 112 5.28 -1.10 -20.00
C LEU A 112 5.94 -0.09 -20.94
N THR A 113 5.21 0.98 -21.29
CA THR A 113 5.71 2.01 -22.21
C THR A 113 6.30 3.23 -21.49
N GLY A 114 6.02 3.37 -20.19
CA GLY A 114 6.34 4.55 -19.40
C GLY A 114 5.49 5.78 -19.73
N SER A 115 4.40 5.61 -20.48
CA SER A 115 3.56 6.72 -20.94
C SER A 115 2.46 7.04 -19.95
N VAL A 116 2.18 8.32 -19.72
CA VAL A 116 1.01 8.80 -18.97
C VAL A 116 0.00 9.40 -19.95
N ARG A 117 -1.27 9.04 -19.80
CA ARG A 117 -2.38 9.52 -20.63
C ARG A 117 -3.43 10.18 -19.76
N LEU A 118 -3.99 11.30 -20.23
CA LEU A 118 -5.16 11.94 -19.64
C LEU A 118 -6.42 11.11 -19.97
N VAL A 119 -7.14 10.68 -18.94
CA VAL A 119 -8.35 9.86 -19.04
C VAL A 119 -9.60 10.73 -19.06
N SER A 120 -9.66 11.73 -18.16
CA SER A 120 -10.77 12.68 -18.06
C SER A 120 -10.67 13.75 -19.14
N VAL A 121 -10.99 13.37 -20.37
CA VAL A 121 -10.80 14.17 -21.58
C VAL A 121 -12.11 14.37 -22.33
N THR A 122 -12.35 15.60 -22.80
CA THR A 122 -13.50 15.95 -23.64
C THR A 122 -13.35 15.37 -25.05
N PRO A 123 -14.41 15.36 -25.88
CA PRO A 123 -14.33 14.86 -27.25
C PRO A 123 -13.30 15.59 -28.12
N SER A 124 -12.94 16.84 -27.78
CA SER A 124 -11.93 17.62 -28.48
C SER A 124 -10.50 17.35 -28.01
N GLY A 125 -10.30 16.53 -26.97
CA GLY A 125 -8.98 16.24 -26.40
C GLY A 125 -8.58 17.16 -25.24
N ALA A 126 -9.44 18.09 -24.81
CA ALA A 126 -9.16 18.99 -23.69
C ALA A 126 -9.43 18.32 -22.33
N PRO A 127 -8.80 18.73 -21.22
CA PRO A 127 -9.09 18.23 -19.88
C PRO A 127 -10.50 18.60 -19.47
N GLY A 128 -11.28 17.59 -19.08
CA GLY A 128 -12.67 17.76 -18.65
C GLY A 128 -12.87 17.62 -17.14
N SER A 129 -11.79 17.65 -16.34
CA SER A 129 -11.81 17.33 -14.90
C SER A 129 -12.32 15.92 -14.58
N GLY A 130 -11.85 15.36 -13.47
CA GLY A 130 -12.31 14.06 -13.01
C GLY A 130 -11.72 13.72 -11.66
N PHE A 131 -12.43 12.86 -10.97
CA PHE A 131 -12.10 12.39 -9.63
C PHE A 131 -12.34 10.89 -9.56
N GLY A 132 -11.55 10.24 -8.70
CA GLY A 132 -11.56 8.80 -8.51
C GLY A 132 -11.20 8.03 -9.78
N GLY A 133 -10.98 6.73 -9.61
CA GLY A 133 -10.60 5.87 -10.70
C GLY A 133 -10.79 4.41 -10.36
N SER A 134 -11.39 3.67 -11.28
CA SER A 134 -11.35 2.21 -11.27
C SER A 134 -10.89 1.73 -12.64
N VAL A 135 -10.17 0.61 -12.69
CA VAL A 135 -9.59 0.09 -13.92
C VAL A 135 -9.88 -1.40 -14.07
N SER A 136 -10.27 -1.79 -15.28
CA SER A 136 -10.41 -3.20 -15.67
C SER A 136 -9.07 -3.96 -15.59
N ALA A 137 -9.14 -5.29 -15.52
CA ALA A 137 -7.99 -6.17 -15.28
C ALA A 137 -6.91 -6.06 -16.36
N ASP A 138 -7.31 -5.87 -17.61
CA ASP A 138 -6.42 -5.68 -18.75
C ASP A 138 -5.93 -4.22 -18.89
N GLY A 139 -6.55 -3.28 -18.18
CA GLY A 139 -6.27 -1.85 -18.25
C GLY A 139 -6.97 -1.10 -19.37
N ARG A 140 -7.91 -1.75 -20.08
CA ARG A 140 -8.58 -1.13 -21.23
C ARG A 140 -9.60 -0.09 -20.80
N PHE A 141 -10.48 -0.42 -19.87
CA PHE A 141 -11.52 0.47 -19.38
C PHE A 141 -11.10 1.13 -18.07
N VAL A 142 -11.26 2.46 -18.00
CA VAL A 142 -11.14 3.26 -16.78
C VAL A 142 -12.45 3.96 -16.49
N ALA A 143 -13.04 3.71 -15.32
CA ALA A 143 -14.21 4.42 -14.84
C ALA A 143 -13.81 5.54 -13.88
N PHE A 144 -14.47 6.69 -14.00
CA PHE A 144 -14.24 7.87 -13.17
C PHE A 144 -15.53 8.69 -13.06
N PHE A 145 -15.57 9.70 -12.19
CA PHE A 145 -16.69 10.64 -12.16
C PHE A 145 -16.23 12.07 -12.37
N SER A 146 -17.12 12.91 -12.89
CA SER A 146 -16.82 14.32 -13.17
C SER A 146 -18.09 15.17 -13.08
N ALA A 147 -17.93 16.41 -12.64
CA ALA A 147 -18.98 17.42 -12.62
C ALA A 147 -19.03 18.27 -13.91
N SER A 148 -18.10 18.03 -14.85
CA SER A 148 -18.09 18.76 -16.12
C SER A 148 -19.14 18.21 -17.07
N ASN A 149 -19.79 19.12 -17.79
CA ASN A 149 -20.89 18.82 -18.70
C ASN A 149 -20.45 18.72 -20.18
N ASP A 150 -19.15 18.57 -20.44
CA ASP A 150 -18.55 18.59 -21.77
C ASP A 150 -17.71 17.34 -22.10
N LEU A 151 -17.68 16.35 -21.20
CA LEU A 151 -16.99 15.07 -21.42
C LEU A 151 -17.66 14.22 -22.50
N VAL A 152 -18.98 14.37 -22.70
CA VAL A 152 -19.73 13.79 -23.81
C VAL A 152 -20.78 14.78 -24.32
N ALA A 153 -21.11 14.74 -25.62
CA ALA A 153 -21.98 15.74 -26.26
C ALA A 153 -23.42 15.85 -25.69
N ASN A 154 -23.87 14.84 -24.95
CA ASN A 154 -25.21 14.77 -24.36
C ASN A 154 -25.22 14.96 -22.83
N ASP A 155 -24.10 15.34 -22.23
CA ASP A 155 -24.08 15.74 -20.84
C ASP A 155 -24.67 17.15 -20.69
N ARG A 156 -25.74 17.26 -19.90
CA ARG A 156 -26.51 18.49 -19.73
C ARG A 156 -26.80 18.77 -18.26
N ASN A 157 -26.07 18.17 -17.33
CA ASN A 157 -26.30 18.36 -15.90
C ASN A 157 -25.37 19.45 -15.34
N PRO A 158 -25.81 20.72 -15.19
CA PRO A 158 -24.92 21.84 -14.88
C PRO A 158 -24.39 21.89 -13.44
N SER A 159 -24.76 20.95 -12.56
CA SER A 159 -24.48 21.06 -11.12
C SER A 159 -24.27 19.74 -10.37
N GLY A 160 -24.19 18.62 -11.09
CA GLY A 160 -24.04 17.30 -10.48
C GLY A 160 -22.99 16.47 -11.21
N SER A 161 -22.36 15.52 -10.50
CA SER A 161 -21.38 14.63 -11.11
C SER A 161 -22.04 13.45 -11.79
N ASP A 162 -21.45 13.02 -12.90
CA ASP A 162 -21.81 11.80 -13.61
C ASP A 162 -20.64 10.82 -13.63
N VAL A 163 -20.95 9.54 -13.79
CA VAL A 163 -19.95 8.46 -13.95
C VAL A 163 -19.70 8.25 -15.44
N PHE A 164 -18.43 8.12 -15.80
CA PHE A 164 -17.96 7.90 -17.15
C PHE A 164 -17.06 6.67 -17.20
N VAL A 165 -17.05 5.99 -18.35
CA VAL A 165 -16.09 4.94 -18.68
C VAL A 165 -15.33 5.35 -19.93
N ARG A 166 -14.01 5.41 -19.83
CA ARG A 166 -13.10 5.65 -20.95
C ARG A 166 -12.53 4.32 -21.42
N ASP A 167 -12.69 4.04 -22.71
CA ASP A 167 -11.95 2.97 -23.39
C ASP A 167 -10.60 3.52 -23.86
N LEU A 168 -9.51 3.05 -23.26
CA LEU A 168 -8.14 3.47 -23.57
C LEU A 168 -7.60 2.88 -24.88
N GLU A 169 -8.25 1.87 -25.45
CA GLU A 169 -7.92 1.31 -26.75
C GLU A 169 -8.54 2.16 -27.88
N THR A 170 -9.83 2.48 -27.76
CA THR A 170 -10.56 3.25 -28.80
C THR A 170 -10.51 4.76 -28.59
N GLY A 171 -10.18 5.22 -27.38
CA GLY A 171 -10.24 6.63 -27.02
C GLY A 171 -11.66 7.19 -26.99
N GLN A 172 -12.66 6.35 -26.73
CA GLN A 172 -14.05 6.79 -26.56
C GLN A 172 -14.40 6.93 -25.08
N THR A 173 -15.14 7.98 -24.74
CA THR A 173 -15.75 8.16 -23.41
C THR A 173 -17.25 7.91 -23.55
N GLU A 174 -17.79 7.02 -22.74
CA GLU A 174 -19.22 6.91 -22.55
C GLU A 174 -19.62 7.37 -21.15
N ARG A 175 -20.78 7.99 -21.05
CA ARG A 175 -21.40 8.29 -19.76
C ARG A 175 -22.27 7.11 -19.36
N VAL A 176 -22.15 6.65 -18.13
CA VAL A 176 -23.06 5.64 -17.58
C VAL A 176 -24.48 6.23 -17.61
N PRO A 177 -25.40 5.67 -18.41
CA PRO A 177 -26.74 6.19 -18.54
C PRO A 177 -27.49 5.98 -17.21
N MET A 178 -28.43 6.87 -16.93
CA MET A 178 -29.49 6.64 -15.94
C MET A 178 -30.84 6.86 -16.61
N ASP A 179 -31.84 6.12 -16.13
CA ASP A 179 -33.19 6.01 -16.68
C ASP A 179 -33.78 7.37 -17.12
N PRO A 180 -34.35 7.52 -18.33
CA PRO A 180 -34.95 8.77 -18.83
C PRO A 180 -36.14 9.31 -18.01
N ILE A 181 -36.63 8.58 -17.00
CA ILE A 181 -37.90 8.85 -16.31
C ILE A 181 -37.85 10.11 -15.41
N SER A 182 -36.68 10.67 -15.09
CA SER A 182 -36.65 11.97 -14.43
C SER A 182 -35.61 12.90 -15.06
N PRO A 183 -36.01 14.03 -15.67
CA PRO A 183 -35.09 15.09 -16.11
C PRO A 183 -34.57 15.96 -14.96
N GLU A 184 -34.58 15.48 -13.70
CA GLU A 184 -34.13 16.28 -12.55
C GLU A 184 -32.66 16.69 -12.66
N VAL A 185 -32.49 18.01 -12.73
CA VAL A 185 -31.29 18.79 -12.42
C VAL A 185 -30.92 18.46 -10.96
N TYR A 186 -29.63 18.37 -10.60
CA TYR A 186 -29.12 18.09 -9.24
C TYR A 186 -28.98 16.60 -8.82
N ARG A 187 -28.56 15.72 -9.74
CA ARG A 187 -28.10 14.37 -9.37
C ARG A 187 -26.58 14.27 -9.35
N THR A 188 -26.05 13.56 -8.37
CA THR A 188 -24.63 13.24 -8.24
C THR A 188 -24.44 11.72 -8.24
N ASN A 189 -23.66 11.24 -9.19
CA ASN A 189 -23.15 9.88 -9.31
C ASN A 189 -21.64 9.90 -9.08
N THR A 190 -21.14 9.09 -8.16
CA THR A 190 -19.72 9.10 -7.74
C THR A 190 -19.22 7.71 -7.41
N GLN A 191 -17.91 7.60 -7.11
CA GLN A 191 -17.26 6.39 -6.60
C GLN A 191 -17.50 5.15 -7.47
N PRO A 192 -17.15 5.20 -8.78
CA PRO A 192 -17.33 4.06 -9.64
C PRO A 192 -16.34 2.93 -9.31
N ALA A 193 -16.82 1.69 -9.37
CA ALA A 193 -16.01 0.48 -9.25
C ALA A 193 -16.32 -0.48 -10.43
N LEU A 194 -15.28 -0.90 -11.14
CA LEU A 194 -15.37 -1.81 -12.28
C LEU A 194 -15.23 -3.28 -11.87
N SER A 195 -15.94 -4.16 -12.56
CA SER A 195 -15.58 -5.58 -12.64
C SER A 195 -14.27 -5.78 -13.41
N ALA A 196 -13.63 -6.94 -13.26
CA ALA A 196 -12.34 -7.22 -13.90
C ALA A 196 -12.41 -7.17 -15.43
N ASP A 197 -13.52 -7.58 -16.03
CA ASP A 197 -13.76 -7.49 -17.48
C ASP A 197 -14.19 -6.08 -17.94
N GLY A 198 -14.42 -5.16 -16.99
CA GLY A 198 -14.87 -3.80 -17.25
C GLY A 198 -16.31 -3.69 -17.74
N ASN A 199 -17.12 -4.74 -17.67
CA ASN A 199 -18.51 -4.73 -18.15
C ASN A 199 -19.51 -4.21 -17.13
N LEU A 200 -19.23 -4.37 -15.83
CA LEU A 200 -20.10 -3.89 -14.76
C LEU A 200 -19.47 -2.67 -14.08
N VAL A 201 -20.29 -1.65 -13.84
CA VAL A 201 -19.91 -0.42 -13.14
C VAL A 201 -20.83 -0.26 -11.93
N ALA A 202 -20.34 -0.49 -10.72
CA ALA A 202 -21.06 -0.12 -9.49
C ALA A 202 -20.76 1.33 -9.15
N PHE A 203 -21.74 2.08 -8.65
CA PHE A 203 -21.55 3.50 -8.29
C PHE A 203 -22.56 3.97 -7.25
N SER A 204 -22.18 5.00 -6.50
CA SER A 204 -23.06 5.74 -5.59
C SER A 204 -23.93 6.71 -6.40
N SER A 205 -25.23 6.74 -6.16
CA SER A 205 -26.18 7.61 -6.87
C SER A 205 -27.18 8.27 -5.93
N SER A 206 -27.31 9.58 -6.03
CA SER A 206 -28.37 10.36 -5.36
C SER A 206 -29.65 10.47 -6.20
N ALA A 207 -29.79 9.65 -7.25
CA ALA A 207 -30.93 9.69 -8.13
C ALA A 207 -32.23 9.25 -7.43
N THR A 208 -33.19 10.18 -7.36
CA THR A 208 -34.55 9.99 -6.83
C THR A 208 -35.44 9.12 -7.73
N SER A 209 -34.98 8.80 -8.94
CA SER A 209 -35.70 7.96 -9.92
C SER A 209 -35.87 6.51 -9.47
N LEU A 210 -35.08 6.06 -8.48
CA LEU A 210 -35.19 4.72 -7.91
C LEU A 210 -36.11 4.68 -6.68
N ALA A 211 -36.28 5.80 -5.98
CA ALA A 211 -37.36 6.10 -5.03
C ALA A 211 -37.26 7.58 -4.56
N SER A 212 -38.38 8.29 -4.51
CA SER A 212 -38.42 9.71 -4.12
C SER A 212 -38.13 9.92 -2.63
N GLY A 213 -37.32 10.92 -2.31
CA GLY A 213 -36.94 11.24 -0.92
C GLY A 213 -35.92 10.29 -0.29
N VAL A 214 -35.31 9.40 -1.09
CA VAL A 214 -34.39 8.38 -0.61
C VAL A 214 -32.95 8.92 -0.63
N PRO A 215 -32.16 8.67 0.43
CA PRO A 215 -30.72 9.01 0.47
C PRO A 215 -29.92 8.26 -0.60
N THR A 216 -28.65 8.64 -0.83
CA THR A 216 -27.74 8.03 -1.83
C THR A 216 -27.81 6.49 -1.82
N GLN A 217 -27.86 5.85 -2.98
CA GLN A 217 -27.96 4.40 -3.14
C GLN A 217 -26.83 3.84 -4.01
N ILE A 218 -26.54 2.54 -3.89
CA ILE A 218 -25.64 1.84 -4.81
C ILE A 218 -26.41 1.28 -5.99
N CYS A 219 -25.97 1.63 -7.19
CA CYS A 219 -26.47 1.14 -8.46
C CYS A 219 -25.38 0.34 -9.18
N LEU A 220 -25.80 -0.56 -10.06
CA LEU A 220 -24.93 -1.29 -10.98
C LEU A 220 -25.41 -1.05 -12.41
N TYR A 221 -24.51 -0.58 -13.25
CA TYR A 221 -24.72 -0.50 -14.69
C TYR A 221 -24.00 -1.63 -15.40
N ASP A 222 -24.73 -2.39 -16.20
CA ASP A 222 -24.19 -3.39 -17.11
C ASP A 222 -24.01 -2.75 -18.49
N ARG A 223 -22.76 -2.61 -18.92
CA ARG A 223 -22.39 -1.99 -20.20
C ARG A 223 -22.73 -2.85 -21.41
N THR A 224 -22.96 -4.15 -21.22
CA THR A 224 -23.31 -5.09 -22.30
C THR A 224 -24.80 -5.05 -22.57
N THR A 225 -25.61 -5.03 -21.53
CA THR A 225 -27.09 -5.06 -21.63
C THR A 225 -27.73 -3.68 -21.54
N HIS A 226 -26.95 -2.68 -21.13
CA HIS A 226 -27.40 -1.33 -20.75
C HIS A 226 -28.40 -1.31 -19.59
N ALA A 227 -28.50 -2.40 -18.81
CA ALA A 227 -29.40 -2.50 -17.68
C ALA A 227 -28.82 -1.78 -16.45
N ILE A 228 -29.71 -1.22 -15.62
CA ILE A 228 -29.37 -0.59 -14.36
C ILE A 228 -30.10 -1.34 -13.25
N THR A 229 -29.34 -1.80 -12.25
CA THR A 229 -29.86 -2.56 -11.12
C THR A 229 -29.57 -1.83 -9.82
N LEU A 230 -30.58 -1.70 -8.95
CA LEU A 230 -30.38 -1.25 -7.57
C LEU A 230 -29.70 -2.38 -6.78
N VAL A 231 -28.53 -2.09 -6.21
CA VAL A 231 -27.70 -3.06 -5.46
C VAL A 231 -28.01 -3.05 -3.97
N SER A 232 -28.53 -1.92 -3.48
CA SER A 232 -28.87 -1.70 -2.07
C SER A 232 -30.40 -1.69 -1.81
N PRO A 233 -31.20 -2.61 -2.39
CA PRO A 233 -32.61 -2.67 -2.01
C PRO A 233 -32.73 -3.19 -0.57
N THR A 234 -33.78 -2.75 0.12
CA THR A 234 -34.18 -3.33 1.40
C THR A 234 -34.60 -4.79 1.24
N HIS A 235 -34.49 -5.56 2.33
CA HIS A 235 -34.90 -6.97 2.35
C HIS A 235 -36.39 -7.21 2.02
N ASP A 236 -37.25 -6.20 2.21
CA ASP A 236 -38.71 -6.28 2.07
C ASP A 236 -39.24 -5.49 0.86
N GLY A 237 -38.35 -4.90 0.05
CA GLY A 237 -38.72 -4.12 -1.13
C GLY A 237 -39.26 -2.72 -0.85
N ARG A 238 -39.20 -2.23 0.41
CA ARG A 238 -39.47 -0.83 0.75
C ARG A 238 -38.30 0.08 0.38
N ALA A 239 -38.52 1.39 0.45
CA ALA A 239 -37.42 2.34 0.31
C ALA A 239 -36.45 2.22 1.50
N PRO A 240 -35.13 2.22 1.25
CA PRO A 240 -34.14 2.29 2.32
C PRO A 240 -34.25 3.62 3.08
N ASP A 241 -34.05 3.59 4.39
CA ASP A 241 -34.17 4.76 5.28
C ASP A 241 -32.83 5.47 5.55
N GLY A 242 -31.74 4.95 4.99
CA GLY A 242 -30.37 5.48 5.08
C GLY A 242 -29.60 5.35 3.76
N GLY A 243 -28.51 6.10 3.66
CA GLY A 243 -27.68 6.21 2.46
C GLY A 243 -26.61 5.14 2.40
N SER A 244 -26.41 4.59 1.20
CA SER A 244 -25.38 3.64 0.84
C SER A 244 -24.31 4.29 -0.06
N VAL A 245 -23.04 4.03 0.22
CA VAL A 245 -21.88 4.66 -0.44
C VAL A 245 -20.71 3.68 -0.59
N MET A 246 -19.68 4.08 -1.33
CA MET A 246 -18.39 3.39 -1.44
C MET A 246 -18.50 1.93 -1.90
N PRO A 247 -19.06 1.67 -3.11
CA PRO A 247 -19.16 0.32 -3.61
C PRO A 247 -17.79 -0.25 -4.00
N ALA A 248 -17.59 -1.54 -3.73
CA ALA A 248 -16.48 -2.35 -4.24
C ALA A 248 -17.03 -3.62 -4.89
N VAL A 249 -16.42 -4.05 -5.99
CA VAL A 249 -16.95 -5.10 -6.88
C VAL A 249 -15.94 -6.26 -6.96
N SER A 250 -16.42 -7.50 -6.84
CA SER A 250 -15.60 -8.70 -7.07
C SER A 250 -15.16 -8.80 -8.53
N ALA A 251 -14.13 -9.61 -8.81
CA ALA A 251 -13.57 -9.68 -10.16
C ALA A 251 -14.61 -10.11 -11.21
N ASP A 252 -15.49 -11.04 -10.87
CA ASP A 252 -16.59 -11.53 -11.70
C ASP A 252 -17.83 -10.61 -11.70
N GLY A 253 -17.81 -9.52 -10.92
CA GLY A 253 -18.94 -8.61 -10.80
C GLY A 253 -20.12 -9.13 -9.99
N ARG A 254 -20.03 -10.33 -9.40
CA ARG A 254 -21.15 -10.98 -8.71
C ARG A 254 -21.41 -10.42 -7.30
N ILE A 255 -20.35 -10.06 -6.60
CA ILE A 255 -20.39 -9.63 -5.20
C ILE A 255 -20.09 -8.14 -5.15
N ILE A 256 -21.00 -7.37 -4.56
CA ILE A 256 -20.81 -5.94 -4.35
C ILE A 256 -20.84 -5.64 -2.86
N ALA A 257 -19.72 -5.15 -2.32
CA ALA A 257 -19.63 -4.66 -0.96
C ALA A 257 -19.87 -3.14 -0.93
N PHE A 258 -20.50 -2.63 0.12
CA PHE A 258 -20.78 -1.19 0.27
C PHE A 258 -21.01 -0.82 1.73
N SER A 259 -20.82 0.45 2.09
CA SER A 259 -21.17 0.97 3.41
C SER A 259 -22.58 1.57 3.38
N SER A 260 -23.38 1.36 4.42
CA SER A 260 -24.72 1.94 4.53
C SER A 260 -25.11 2.21 5.98
N ASN A 261 -25.84 3.30 6.22
CA ASN A 261 -26.47 3.58 7.52
C ASN A 261 -27.98 3.33 7.54
N ALA A 262 -28.50 2.57 6.56
CA ALA A 262 -29.90 2.20 6.47
C ALA A 262 -30.22 1.03 7.40
N THR A 263 -31.13 1.24 8.34
CA THR A 263 -31.52 0.28 9.39
C THR A 263 -32.43 -0.84 8.86
N ASN A 264 -32.90 -0.72 7.63
CA ASN A 264 -33.88 -1.62 7.03
C ASN A 264 -33.36 -2.42 5.82
N LEU A 265 -32.04 -2.37 5.53
CA LEU A 265 -31.45 -3.19 4.47
C LEU A 265 -31.59 -4.68 4.75
N ILE A 266 -31.44 -5.06 6.02
CA ILE A 266 -31.70 -6.41 6.53
C ILE A 266 -32.51 -6.32 7.82
N PRO A 267 -33.22 -7.39 8.23
CA PRO A 267 -33.83 -7.45 9.55
C PRO A 267 -32.77 -7.40 10.65
N GLY A 268 -33.05 -6.67 11.72
CA GLY A 268 -32.26 -6.69 12.94
C GLY A 268 -31.06 -5.74 12.95
N ASP A 269 -30.92 -4.86 11.96
CA ASP A 269 -29.96 -3.76 12.00
C ASP A 269 -30.50 -2.58 12.82
N GLY A 270 -29.90 -2.32 13.99
CA GLY A 270 -30.46 -1.40 14.97
C GLY A 270 -29.47 -0.46 15.66
N ASN A 271 -28.20 -0.45 15.24
CA ASN A 271 -27.15 0.35 15.88
C ASN A 271 -27.15 1.84 15.44
N GLY A 272 -27.80 2.16 14.31
CA GLY A 272 -27.81 3.51 13.73
C GLY A 272 -26.43 3.98 13.24
N LYS A 273 -25.55 3.05 12.87
CA LYS A 273 -24.19 3.29 12.39
C LYS A 273 -24.08 3.00 10.89
N TYR A 274 -23.00 3.47 10.27
CA TYR A 274 -22.60 2.90 8.99
C TYR A 274 -22.09 1.49 9.20
N ASP A 275 -22.71 0.54 8.51
CA ASP A 275 -22.31 -0.86 8.46
C ASP A 275 -21.83 -1.22 7.06
N VAL A 276 -20.99 -2.26 6.96
CA VAL A 276 -20.58 -2.82 5.68
C VAL A 276 -21.49 -3.98 5.33
N PHE A 277 -22.07 -3.91 4.14
CA PHE A 277 -22.94 -4.93 3.57
C PHE A 277 -22.32 -5.53 2.32
N VAL A 278 -22.75 -6.74 1.99
CA VAL A 278 -22.49 -7.42 0.74
C VAL A 278 -23.79 -7.83 0.07
N ARG A 279 -23.93 -7.49 -1.21
CA ARG A 279 -24.97 -8.00 -2.11
C ARG A 279 -24.39 -9.10 -2.97
N ASP A 280 -24.96 -10.30 -2.92
CA ASP A 280 -24.72 -11.35 -3.91
C ASP A 280 -25.79 -11.24 -5.01
N LEU A 281 -25.37 -10.86 -6.21
CA LEU A 281 -26.29 -10.65 -7.33
C LEU A 281 -26.87 -11.95 -7.89
N ARG A 282 -26.23 -13.09 -7.65
CA ARG A 282 -26.73 -14.39 -8.11
C ARG A 282 -27.89 -14.87 -7.26
N THR A 283 -27.79 -14.69 -5.95
CA THR A 283 -28.83 -15.11 -4.99
C THR A 283 -29.78 -13.98 -4.61
N THR A 284 -29.48 -12.75 -5.03
CA THR A 284 -30.22 -11.52 -4.69
C THR A 284 -30.40 -11.34 -3.19
N THR A 285 -29.37 -11.70 -2.41
CA THR A 285 -29.34 -11.61 -0.95
C THR A 285 -28.38 -10.53 -0.48
N THR A 286 -28.76 -9.81 0.58
CA THR A 286 -27.91 -8.84 1.28
C THR A 286 -27.48 -9.41 2.63
N GLU A 287 -26.22 -9.27 2.98
CA GLU A 287 -25.59 -9.75 4.21
C GLU A 287 -24.83 -8.59 4.86
N ARG A 288 -24.98 -8.36 6.17
CA ARG A 288 -24.08 -7.47 6.91
C ARG A 288 -22.81 -8.21 7.27
N VAL A 289 -21.67 -7.66 6.89
CA VAL A 289 -20.34 -8.26 7.10
C VAL A 289 -19.52 -7.57 8.19
N SER A 290 -19.88 -6.35 8.60
CA SER A 290 -19.34 -5.63 9.76
C SER A 290 -19.87 -6.18 11.10
N VAL A 291 -19.68 -7.48 11.32
CA VAL A 291 -20.07 -8.16 12.56
C VAL A 291 -18.89 -8.91 13.14
N ALA A 292 -18.89 -9.13 14.45
CA ALA A 292 -17.94 -10.00 15.12
C ALA A 292 -18.11 -11.47 14.70
N THR A 293 -17.18 -12.34 15.10
CA THR A 293 -17.25 -13.79 14.81
C THR A 293 -18.50 -14.45 15.40
N ASP A 294 -19.03 -13.94 16.51
CA ASP A 294 -20.27 -14.42 17.13
C ASP A 294 -21.55 -13.77 16.55
N GLY A 295 -21.40 -12.88 15.57
CA GLY A 295 -22.50 -12.15 14.93
C GLY A 295 -22.89 -10.84 15.60
N THR A 296 -22.20 -10.43 16.66
CA THR A 296 -22.43 -9.12 17.31
C THR A 296 -22.18 -7.96 16.34
N GLU A 297 -23.05 -6.96 16.35
CA GLU A 297 -22.90 -5.74 15.54
C GLU A 297 -21.71 -4.91 15.96
N ALA A 298 -21.11 -4.21 14.99
CA ALA A 298 -20.17 -3.14 15.27
C ALA A 298 -20.86 -2.03 16.11
N ASP A 299 -20.13 -1.50 17.09
CA ASP A 299 -20.54 -0.41 17.98
C ASP A 299 -20.08 0.98 17.49
N ALA A 300 -19.41 1.02 16.33
CA ALA A 300 -19.00 2.23 15.63
C ALA A 300 -19.14 2.05 14.11
N ASP A 301 -18.98 3.16 13.37
CA ASP A 301 -19.12 3.17 11.92
C ASP A 301 -18.04 2.30 11.24
N CYS A 302 -18.42 1.63 10.15
CA CYS A 302 -17.57 0.78 9.32
C CYS A 302 -17.56 1.28 7.87
N TRP A 303 -16.36 1.54 7.35
CA TRP A 303 -16.17 2.29 6.11
C TRP A 303 -15.20 1.61 5.13
N ALA A 304 -15.27 2.08 3.88
CA ALA A 304 -14.34 1.75 2.80
C ALA A 304 -14.10 0.25 2.59
N PRO A 305 -15.15 -0.52 2.24
CA PRO A 305 -14.97 -1.93 1.98
C PRO A 305 -14.12 -2.19 0.73
N ALA A 306 -13.25 -3.19 0.81
CA ALA A 306 -12.60 -3.83 -0.32
C ALA A 306 -12.95 -5.32 -0.33
N VAL A 307 -13.09 -5.93 -1.51
CA VAL A 307 -13.60 -7.29 -1.68
C VAL A 307 -12.65 -8.15 -2.51
N SER A 308 -12.44 -9.41 -2.11
CA SER A 308 -11.61 -10.37 -2.85
C SER A 308 -12.23 -10.75 -4.19
N ALA A 309 -11.44 -11.37 -5.08
CA ALA A 309 -11.86 -11.69 -6.45
C ALA A 309 -13.09 -12.61 -6.50
N ASP A 310 -13.21 -13.54 -5.55
CA ASP A 310 -14.36 -14.44 -5.37
C ASP A 310 -15.44 -13.89 -4.41
N GLY A 311 -15.17 -12.72 -3.82
CA GLY A 311 -16.00 -12.08 -2.81
C GLY A 311 -16.11 -12.79 -1.46
N ARG A 312 -15.22 -13.75 -1.15
CA ARG A 312 -15.19 -14.42 0.15
C ARG A 312 -14.68 -13.50 1.27
N PHE A 313 -13.65 -12.72 0.99
CA PHE A 313 -13.01 -11.85 1.98
C PHE A 313 -13.41 -10.40 1.76
N VAL A 314 -13.86 -9.74 2.81
CA VAL A 314 -14.17 -8.31 2.81
C VAL A 314 -13.32 -7.63 3.85
N VAL A 315 -12.56 -6.62 3.43
CA VAL A 315 -11.73 -5.79 4.29
C VAL A 315 -12.40 -4.44 4.46
N PHE A 316 -12.39 -3.88 5.65
CA PHE A 316 -12.93 -2.55 5.95
C PHE A 316 -12.21 -1.99 7.17
N TRP A 317 -12.42 -0.71 7.47
CA TRP A 317 -11.91 -0.12 8.71
C TRP A 317 -13.05 0.36 9.61
N SER A 318 -12.80 0.37 10.92
CA SER A 318 -13.74 0.83 11.93
C SER A 318 -13.04 1.22 13.23
N GLU A 319 -13.67 2.09 14.02
CA GLU A 319 -13.30 2.38 15.42
C GLU A 319 -14.00 1.45 16.43
N ALA A 320 -14.74 0.44 15.93
CA ALA A 320 -15.58 -0.43 16.73
C ALA A 320 -14.76 -1.33 17.66
N THR A 321 -15.07 -1.30 18.96
CA THR A 321 -14.43 -2.16 19.96
C THR A 321 -15.03 -3.55 20.04
N SER A 322 -16.19 -3.75 19.40
CA SER A 322 -16.99 -4.96 19.46
C SER A 322 -16.65 -6.01 18.39
N LEU A 323 -15.89 -5.66 17.35
CA LEU A 323 -15.60 -6.56 16.22
C LEU A 323 -14.64 -7.71 16.60
N VAL A 324 -13.74 -7.48 17.56
CA VAL A 324 -12.84 -8.49 18.12
C VAL A 324 -12.65 -8.28 19.62
N PRO A 325 -12.46 -9.34 20.44
CA PRO A 325 -12.43 -9.24 21.91
C PRO A 325 -11.31 -8.35 22.49
N ASP A 326 -10.20 -8.20 21.77
CA ASP A 326 -8.99 -7.50 22.24
C ASP A 326 -8.83 -6.11 21.60
N ASP A 327 -9.93 -5.49 21.15
CA ASP A 327 -9.92 -4.05 20.82
C ASP A 327 -10.03 -3.18 22.07
N THR A 328 -8.97 -2.44 22.36
CA THR A 328 -8.88 -1.69 23.62
C THR A 328 -8.50 -0.22 23.46
N ASN A 329 -8.13 0.22 22.24
CA ASN A 329 -7.53 1.53 22.03
C ASN A 329 -8.52 2.59 21.49
N ARG A 330 -9.70 2.17 20.97
CA ARG A 330 -10.73 3.06 20.39
C ARG A 330 -10.19 3.96 19.28
N VAL A 331 -9.26 3.45 18.47
CA VAL A 331 -8.82 4.12 17.24
C VAL A 331 -9.27 3.29 16.05
N ALA A 332 -9.26 3.88 14.85
CA ALA A 332 -9.60 3.14 13.64
C ALA A 332 -8.61 1.97 13.45
N ASP A 333 -9.15 0.79 13.17
CA ASP A 333 -8.41 -0.42 12.84
C ASP A 333 -8.95 -1.02 11.54
N VAL A 334 -8.11 -1.81 10.87
CA VAL A 334 -8.49 -2.56 9.68
C VAL A 334 -8.89 -3.97 10.08
N PHE A 335 -10.06 -4.39 9.61
CA PHE A 335 -10.64 -5.70 9.87
C PHE A 335 -10.86 -6.46 8.57
N LEU A 336 -10.83 -7.78 8.65
CA LEU A 336 -11.21 -8.68 7.57
C LEU A 336 -12.31 -9.63 8.04
N ARG A 337 -13.37 -9.73 7.25
CA ARG A 337 -14.43 -10.73 7.37
C ARG A 337 -14.18 -11.85 6.37
N ASP A 338 -14.06 -13.09 6.85
CA ASP A 338 -14.18 -14.29 6.02
C ASP A 338 -15.65 -14.72 6.04
N ARG A 339 -16.36 -14.48 4.94
CA ARG A 339 -17.79 -14.77 4.82
C ARG A 339 -18.10 -16.26 4.81
N GLN A 340 -17.15 -17.08 4.38
CA GLN A 340 -17.34 -18.53 4.35
C GLN A 340 -17.11 -19.16 5.73
N ALA A 341 -16.08 -18.71 6.45
CA ALA A 341 -15.80 -19.19 7.80
C ALA A 341 -16.67 -18.52 8.87
N GLY A 342 -17.26 -17.36 8.58
CA GLY A 342 -18.04 -16.57 9.55
C GLY A 342 -17.16 -15.90 10.60
N THR A 343 -15.89 -15.63 10.30
CA THR A 343 -14.90 -15.10 11.25
C THR A 343 -14.49 -13.68 10.90
N THR A 344 -14.26 -12.87 11.93
CA THR A 344 -13.72 -11.50 11.82
C THR A 344 -12.41 -11.40 12.60
N GLU A 345 -11.40 -10.81 11.97
CA GLU A 345 -10.08 -10.59 12.58
C GLU A 345 -9.56 -9.17 12.31
N ARG A 346 -8.77 -8.63 13.24
CA ARG A 346 -8.01 -7.38 13.03
C ARG A 346 -6.76 -7.70 12.21
N VAL A 347 -6.55 -6.97 11.12
CA VAL A 347 -5.38 -7.14 10.24
C VAL A 347 -4.32 -6.04 10.44
N SER A 348 -4.69 -4.89 11.01
CA SER A 348 -3.78 -3.81 11.47
C SER A 348 -3.02 -4.19 12.75
N VAL A 349 -2.31 -5.32 12.70
CA VAL A 349 -1.51 -5.84 13.82
C VAL A 349 -0.06 -6.03 13.41
N SER A 350 0.85 -6.00 14.39
CA SER A 350 2.26 -6.32 14.17
C SER A 350 2.45 -7.81 13.82
N SER A 351 3.68 -8.20 13.44
CA SER A 351 4.01 -9.62 13.21
C SER A 351 3.89 -10.50 14.47
N SER A 352 3.82 -9.91 15.67
CA SER A 352 3.54 -10.64 16.92
C SER A 352 2.05 -10.63 17.30
N GLY A 353 1.18 -10.06 16.46
CA GLY A 353 -0.24 -9.91 16.73
C GLY A 353 -0.60 -8.74 17.64
N ALA A 354 0.33 -7.82 17.95
CA ALA A 354 0.01 -6.65 18.77
C ALA A 354 -0.78 -5.61 17.96
N GLN A 355 -1.82 -5.03 18.56
CA GLN A 355 -2.61 -3.94 17.96
C GLN A 355 -1.74 -2.70 17.71
N GLY A 356 -2.08 -1.95 16.66
CA GLY A 356 -1.50 -0.63 16.40
C GLY A 356 -1.70 0.34 17.57
N ASP A 357 -0.73 1.21 17.82
CA ASP A 357 -0.81 2.25 18.86
C ASP A 357 -1.46 3.56 18.37
N ARG A 358 -1.80 3.64 17.09
CA ARG A 358 -2.54 4.75 16.42
C ARG A 358 -3.47 4.20 15.34
N ALA A 359 -4.13 5.11 14.62
CA ALA A 359 -5.13 4.78 13.61
C ALA A 359 -4.55 4.02 12.40
N SER A 360 -5.37 3.11 11.88
CA SER A 360 -5.22 2.39 10.62
C SER A 360 -6.59 2.35 9.92
N PRO A 361 -6.85 3.14 8.87
CA PRO A 361 -5.98 4.17 8.28
C PRO A 361 -6.06 5.53 9.00
N HIS A 362 -5.17 6.45 8.61
CA HIS A 362 -5.24 7.86 9.03
C HIS A 362 -6.61 8.48 8.65
N PRO A 363 -7.28 9.26 9.53
CA PRO A 363 -8.62 9.81 9.26
C PRO A 363 -8.73 10.70 8.01
N ALA A 364 -7.66 11.41 7.64
CA ALA A 364 -7.58 12.18 6.39
C ALA A 364 -7.28 11.34 5.12
N SER A 365 -7.10 10.02 5.25
CA SER A 365 -6.93 9.10 4.11
C SER A 365 -7.73 7.80 4.33
N PRO A 366 -9.06 7.90 4.51
CA PRO A 366 -9.93 6.80 4.91
C PRO A 366 -10.12 5.71 3.83
N TRP A 367 -9.58 5.91 2.62
CA TRP A 367 -9.70 4.96 1.51
C TRP A 367 -8.51 3.98 1.42
N SER A 368 -7.74 3.82 2.50
CA SER A 368 -6.44 3.15 2.47
C SER A 368 -6.48 1.67 2.86
N VAL A 369 -7.30 0.86 2.20
CA VAL A 369 -7.33 -0.61 2.35
C VAL A 369 -7.45 -1.33 1.00
N ALA A 370 -6.73 -2.45 0.83
CA ALA A 370 -6.83 -3.31 -0.35
C ALA A 370 -6.57 -4.78 0.00
N VAL A 371 -7.14 -5.70 -0.78
CA VAL A 371 -7.08 -7.16 -0.53
C VAL A 371 -6.71 -7.93 -1.81
N SER A 372 -5.90 -8.98 -1.68
CA SER A 372 -5.55 -9.89 -2.79
C SER A 372 -6.73 -10.79 -3.19
N ALA A 373 -6.65 -11.43 -4.37
CA ALA A 373 -7.71 -12.31 -4.89
C ALA A 373 -8.05 -13.47 -3.93
N ASP A 374 -7.02 -14.02 -3.28
CA ASP A 374 -7.13 -15.12 -2.32
C ASP A 374 -7.34 -14.64 -0.87
N GLY A 375 -7.43 -13.32 -0.66
CA GLY A 375 -7.54 -12.70 0.66
C GLY A 375 -6.32 -12.87 1.56
N ARG A 376 -5.20 -13.40 1.08
CA ARG A 376 -4.00 -13.63 1.90
C ARG A 376 -3.28 -12.33 2.26
N PHE A 377 -3.18 -11.40 1.32
CA PHE A 377 -2.44 -10.15 1.49
C PHE A 377 -3.40 -8.97 1.60
N ILE A 378 -3.21 -8.17 2.66
CA ILE A 378 -3.97 -6.95 2.90
C ILE A 378 -3.00 -5.79 2.95
N ALA A 379 -3.19 -4.81 2.07
CA ALA A 379 -2.46 -3.55 2.12
C ALA A 379 -3.28 -2.51 2.86
N PHE A 380 -2.64 -1.71 3.70
CA PHE A 380 -3.32 -0.66 4.45
C PHE A 380 -2.39 0.51 4.80
N GLY A 381 -2.97 1.70 4.93
CA GLY A 381 -2.30 2.86 5.55
C GLY A 381 -2.34 2.79 7.07
N SER A 382 -1.31 3.24 7.78
CA SER A 382 -1.36 3.44 9.23
C SER A 382 -0.36 4.47 9.76
N GLU A 383 -0.75 5.18 10.82
CA GLU A 383 0.12 6.05 11.63
C GLU A 383 0.84 5.32 12.80
N ALA A 384 0.58 4.02 12.95
CA ALA A 384 0.97 3.26 14.13
C ALA A 384 2.47 2.95 14.12
N THR A 385 3.16 3.38 15.18
CA THR A 385 4.63 3.29 15.29
C THR A 385 5.14 1.94 15.78
N ASN A 386 4.22 0.99 16.02
CA ASN A 386 4.53 -0.30 16.63
C ASN A 386 4.18 -1.51 15.74
N LEU A 387 3.73 -1.29 14.49
CA LEU A 387 3.42 -2.39 13.56
C LEU A 387 4.67 -3.11 13.05
N VAL A 388 5.78 -2.39 12.89
CA VAL A 388 7.09 -2.94 12.54
C VAL A 388 8.20 -2.33 13.39
N PRO A 389 9.32 -3.04 13.62
CA PRO A 389 10.49 -2.43 14.23
C PRO A 389 11.02 -1.30 13.34
N ASN A 390 11.28 -0.13 13.94
CA ASN A 390 11.85 1.08 13.32
C ASN A 390 10.88 1.99 12.55
N ASP A 391 9.56 1.79 12.65
CA ASP A 391 8.63 2.88 12.35
C ASP A 391 8.64 3.88 13.51
N VAL A 392 9.20 5.06 13.28
CA VAL A 392 9.43 6.07 14.34
C VAL A 392 8.87 7.46 13.99
N GLY A 393 8.15 7.56 12.86
CA GLY A 393 7.74 8.84 12.27
C GLY A 393 6.37 9.35 12.69
N GLY A 394 5.42 8.45 12.98
CA GLY A 394 4.02 8.82 13.22
C GLY A 394 3.33 9.48 12.03
N PHE A 395 3.94 9.39 10.85
CA PHE A 395 3.29 9.70 9.58
C PHE A 395 2.47 8.50 9.15
N ASP A 396 1.47 8.71 8.29
CA ASP A 396 0.76 7.62 7.64
C ASP A 396 1.74 6.87 6.72
N ASP A 397 1.80 5.56 6.85
CA ASP A 397 2.71 4.69 6.13
C ASP A 397 1.96 3.51 5.50
N VAL A 398 2.52 2.92 4.46
CA VAL A 398 1.88 1.80 3.76
C VAL A 398 2.44 0.48 4.26
N PHE A 399 1.56 -0.39 4.73
CA PHE A 399 1.87 -1.74 5.22
C PHE A 399 1.22 -2.81 4.35
N VAL A 400 1.80 -4.01 4.37
CA VAL A 400 1.15 -5.24 3.89
C VAL A 400 1.18 -6.28 5.01
N ARG A 401 0.02 -6.88 5.27
CA ARG A 401 -0.15 -8.05 6.13
C ARG A 401 -0.25 -9.31 5.26
N ASP A 402 0.63 -10.28 5.48
CA ASP A 402 0.47 -11.65 5.01
C ASP A 402 -0.22 -12.47 6.10
N ARG A 403 -1.47 -12.84 5.88
CA ARG A 403 -2.28 -13.61 6.84
C ARG A 403 -1.82 -15.04 7.01
N ALA A 404 -1.27 -15.65 5.95
CA ALA A 404 -0.83 -17.05 6.03
C ALA A 404 0.43 -17.19 6.89
N LEU A 405 1.32 -16.19 6.84
CA LEU A 405 2.56 -16.18 7.62
C LEU A 405 2.43 -15.39 8.93
N GLY A 406 1.37 -14.61 9.10
CA GLY A 406 1.20 -13.74 10.25
C GLY A 406 2.21 -12.60 10.31
N THR A 407 2.73 -12.16 9.17
CA THR A 407 3.76 -11.11 9.09
C THR A 407 3.21 -9.79 8.58
N THR A 408 3.61 -8.70 9.21
CA THR A 408 3.33 -7.32 8.78
C THR A 408 4.63 -6.63 8.41
N VAL A 409 4.64 -5.99 7.25
CA VAL A 409 5.83 -5.37 6.66
C VAL A 409 5.52 -3.97 6.14
N LEU A 410 6.48 -3.06 6.30
CA LEU A 410 6.40 -1.68 5.82
C LEU A 410 6.86 -1.60 4.36
N VAL A 411 5.99 -1.09 3.49
CA VAL A 411 6.16 -0.99 2.04
C VAL A 411 6.77 0.35 1.62
N SER A 412 6.40 1.43 2.31
CA SER A 412 6.92 2.79 2.12
C SER A 412 8.36 2.94 2.66
N VAL A 413 9.26 2.05 2.22
CA VAL A 413 10.69 2.11 2.51
C VAL A 413 11.50 2.37 1.24
N THR A 414 12.71 2.89 1.37
CA THR A 414 13.69 2.97 0.29
C THR A 414 14.16 1.57 -0.11
N ILE A 415 14.94 1.48 -1.20
CA ILE A 415 15.60 0.23 -1.63
C ILE A 415 16.42 -0.45 -0.51
N ASP A 416 17.00 0.35 0.38
CA ASP A 416 17.84 -0.11 1.50
C ASP A 416 17.03 -0.36 2.78
N GLY A 417 15.70 -0.28 2.73
CA GLY A 417 14.83 -0.53 3.88
C GLY A 417 14.68 0.63 4.86
N ILE A 418 14.99 1.86 4.42
CA ILE A 418 14.79 3.07 5.26
C ILE A 418 13.36 3.56 5.07
N GLN A 419 12.61 3.79 6.14
CA GLN A 419 11.26 4.38 6.12
C GLN A 419 11.20 5.69 5.31
N GLY A 420 10.07 5.92 4.64
CA GLY A 420 9.71 7.20 4.05
C GLY A 420 9.77 8.33 5.08
N ASP A 421 10.25 9.51 4.70
CA ASP A 421 10.37 10.64 5.62
C ASP A 421 9.09 11.48 5.77
N TRP A 422 8.03 11.16 5.03
CA TRP A 422 6.71 11.80 5.04
C TRP A 422 5.59 10.80 4.71
N HIS A 423 4.33 11.27 4.69
CA HIS A 423 3.13 10.47 4.49
C HIS A 423 3.17 9.61 3.21
N SER A 424 2.70 8.38 3.33
CA SER A 424 2.39 7.46 2.25
C SER A 424 1.03 6.80 2.52
N GLY A 425 0.19 6.67 1.49
CA GLY A 425 -1.18 6.17 1.66
C GLY A 425 -1.84 5.73 0.36
N ALA A 426 -3.16 5.51 0.40
CA ALA A 426 -3.95 5.00 -0.73
C ALA A 426 -3.34 3.76 -1.42
N PRO A 427 -2.98 2.70 -0.68
CA PRO A 427 -2.44 1.50 -1.29
C PRO A 427 -3.49 0.74 -2.10
N VAL A 428 -3.10 0.31 -3.29
CA VAL A 428 -3.86 -0.62 -4.14
C VAL A 428 -2.98 -1.79 -4.55
N LEU A 429 -3.55 -2.99 -4.61
CA LEU A 429 -2.81 -4.25 -4.74
C LEU A 429 -3.22 -4.98 -6.03
N THR A 430 -2.25 -5.61 -6.72
CA THR A 430 -2.60 -6.59 -7.75
C THR A 430 -3.27 -7.82 -7.12
N PRO A 431 -4.20 -8.50 -7.82
CA PRO A 431 -4.89 -9.67 -7.25
C PRO A 431 -3.95 -10.80 -6.82
N ASP A 432 -2.79 -10.93 -7.46
CA ASP A 432 -1.73 -11.91 -7.12
C ASP A 432 -0.75 -11.40 -6.05
N ALA A 433 -0.97 -10.20 -5.51
CA ALA A 433 -0.11 -9.50 -4.56
C ALA A 433 1.36 -9.35 -5.00
N ARG A 434 1.66 -9.36 -6.31
CA ARG A 434 3.01 -9.14 -6.82
C ARG A 434 3.38 -7.67 -6.94
N SER A 435 2.43 -6.77 -7.06
CA SER A 435 2.68 -5.32 -7.11
C SER A 435 1.69 -4.56 -6.23
N ILE A 436 2.20 -3.50 -5.60
CA ILE A 436 1.42 -2.51 -4.86
C ILE A 436 1.71 -1.13 -5.44
N ALA A 437 0.67 -0.36 -5.69
CA ALA A 437 0.79 1.06 -5.98
C ALA A 437 0.29 1.88 -4.79
N PHE A 438 0.88 3.05 -4.56
CA PHE A 438 0.53 3.92 -3.43
C PHE A 438 0.98 5.36 -3.69
N SER A 439 0.36 6.30 -3.00
CA SER A 439 0.79 7.69 -3.00
C SER A 439 1.86 7.92 -1.93
N SER A 440 2.87 8.74 -2.22
CA SER A 440 3.87 9.12 -1.21
C SER A 440 4.42 10.52 -1.39
N GLU A 441 4.44 11.28 -0.30
CA GLU A 441 5.07 12.59 -0.17
C GLU A 441 6.56 12.51 0.15
N ALA A 442 7.07 11.32 0.47
CA ALA A 442 8.42 11.11 0.99
C ALA A 442 9.49 11.33 -0.11
N PRO A 443 10.29 12.42 -0.07
CA PRO A 443 11.32 12.68 -1.09
C PRO A 443 12.43 11.63 -1.10
N ASN A 444 12.64 10.90 -0.01
CA ASN A 444 13.59 9.79 0.01
C ASN A 444 13.08 8.55 -0.77
N LEU A 445 11.78 8.45 -1.05
CA LEU A 445 11.19 7.41 -1.90
C LEU A 445 11.03 7.86 -3.36
N THR A 446 10.73 9.14 -3.58
CA THR A 446 10.46 9.70 -4.92
C THR A 446 11.70 10.29 -5.61
N GLY A 447 12.78 10.54 -4.86
CA GLY A 447 13.98 11.21 -5.34
C GLY A 447 13.96 12.72 -5.06
N PRO A 448 15.05 13.44 -5.38
CA PRO A 448 15.14 14.87 -5.11
C PRO A 448 14.14 15.67 -5.97
N GLN A 449 13.03 16.08 -5.37
CA GLN A 449 12.02 16.95 -5.98
C GLN A 449 12.29 18.42 -5.63
N ARG A 450 11.88 19.34 -6.52
CA ARG A 450 11.89 20.80 -6.23
C ARG A 450 10.75 21.22 -5.29
N ILE A 451 9.67 20.43 -5.23
CA ILE A 451 8.48 20.66 -4.42
C ILE A 451 8.10 19.32 -3.77
N VAL A 452 7.79 19.31 -2.48
CA VAL A 452 7.30 18.11 -1.79
C VAL A 452 5.83 17.96 -2.14
N THR A 453 5.54 17.21 -3.20
CA THR A 453 4.19 16.79 -3.57
C THR A 453 4.12 15.27 -3.52
N SER A 454 2.95 14.71 -3.20
CA SER A 454 2.77 13.27 -3.30
C SER A 454 2.91 12.82 -4.75
N GLN A 455 3.54 11.67 -4.96
CA GLN A 455 3.68 11.03 -6.26
C GLN A 455 3.00 9.66 -6.24
N ALA A 456 2.63 9.13 -7.41
CA ALA A 456 2.21 7.74 -7.55
C ALA A 456 3.45 6.84 -7.68
N LEU A 457 3.58 5.90 -6.74
CA LEU A 457 4.68 4.94 -6.66
C LEU A 457 4.14 3.54 -6.92
N VAL A 458 4.98 2.69 -7.51
CA VAL A 458 4.72 1.26 -7.62
C VAL A 458 5.92 0.49 -7.08
N ARG A 459 5.63 -0.54 -6.29
CA ARG A 459 6.63 -1.45 -5.75
C ARG A 459 6.23 -2.88 -6.06
N THR A 460 7.17 -3.66 -6.57
CA THR A 460 7.01 -5.10 -6.71
C THR A 460 7.27 -5.77 -5.36
N ILE A 461 6.32 -6.59 -4.92
CA ILE A 461 6.24 -7.26 -3.63
C ILE A 461 6.00 -8.77 -3.84
N GLY A 462 6.75 -9.37 -4.76
CA GLY A 462 6.64 -10.79 -5.09
C GLY A 462 7.50 -11.70 -4.20
N CYS A 463 7.00 -12.91 -3.95
CA CYS A 463 7.76 -14.03 -3.37
C CYS A 463 8.88 -14.45 -4.33
N ASP A 464 10.12 -14.54 -3.85
CA ASP A 464 11.23 -15.11 -4.61
C ASP A 464 10.99 -16.61 -4.87
N THR A 465 10.58 -16.95 -6.08
CA THR A 465 10.94 -18.23 -6.69
C THR A 465 11.39 -18.02 -8.14
N GLY A 466 12.69 -17.78 -8.32
CA GLY A 466 13.40 -17.93 -9.60
C GLY A 466 13.29 -16.76 -10.59
N PRO A 467 14.20 -16.72 -11.60
CA PRO A 467 14.25 -15.62 -12.56
C PRO A 467 12.95 -15.57 -13.34
N ALA A 468 12.23 -14.47 -13.21
CA ALA A 468 11.10 -14.14 -14.06
C ALA A 468 11.55 -14.23 -15.53
N GLN A 469 11.05 -15.23 -16.25
CA GLN A 469 10.80 -15.07 -17.67
C GLN A 469 9.48 -14.29 -17.80
N PRO A 470 9.38 -13.38 -18.77
CA PRO A 470 8.15 -12.64 -18.96
C PRO A 470 7.04 -13.62 -19.34
N TRP A 471 5.83 -13.40 -18.81
CA TRP A 471 4.53 -13.91 -19.28
C TRP A 471 4.03 -15.35 -18.99
N GLU A 472 4.67 -16.21 -18.17
CA GLU A 472 4.00 -17.47 -17.75
C GLU A 472 3.22 -17.36 -16.43
N HIS A 473 1.98 -17.85 -16.48
CA HIS A 473 0.98 -17.85 -15.43
C HIS A 473 1.47 -18.57 -14.16
N CYS A 474 1.22 -17.98 -12.99
CA CYS A 474 1.19 -18.74 -11.74
C CYS A 474 -0.06 -19.64 -11.76
N PRO A 475 -0.01 -20.89 -11.29
CA PRO A 475 -1.05 -21.87 -11.52
C PRO A 475 -2.36 -21.43 -10.87
N THR A 476 -3.37 -21.18 -11.70
CA THR A 476 -4.76 -21.19 -11.26
C THR A 476 -5.16 -22.62 -10.92
N THR A 477 -5.92 -22.73 -9.84
CA THR A 477 -6.65 -23.89 -9.34
C THR A 477 -6.96 -25.00 -10.36
N THR A 478 -6.65 -26.24 -9.96
CA THR A 478 -6.96 -27.49 -10.64
C THR A 478 -8.46 -27.71 -10.81
N THR A 479 -8.95 -27.67 -12.04
CA THR A 479 -10.20 -28.34 -12.43
C THR A 479 -9.90 -29.68 -13.07
N SER A 480 -10.51 -30.72 -12.48
CA SER A 480 -10.47 -32.11 -12.90
C SER A 480 -11.25 -32.33 -14.21
N THR A 481 -10.61 -32.92 -15.22
CA THR A 481 -11.20 -33.92 -16.13
C THR A 481 -10.09 -34.70 -16.85
N ALA A 482 -10.21 -36.04 -16.88
CA ALA A 482 -9.38 -36.98 -17.64
C ALA A 482 -10.12 -37.46 -18.91
N PRO A 483 -9.56 -38.37 -19.75
CA PRO A 483 -8.34 -38.28 -20.56
C PRO A 483 -8.61 -38.56 -22.07
N SER A 484 -7.51 -38.63 -22.87
CA SER A 484 -7.36 -39.16 -24.26
C SER A 484 -7.45 -38.09 -25.38
N THR A 485 -6.64 -38.07 -26.46
CA THR A 485 -5.75 -39.03 -27.14
C THR A 485 -4.58 -38.34 -27.89
N THR A 486 -3.44 -39.06 -27.98
CA THR A 486 -2.27 -39.03 -28.91
C THR A 486 -2.25 -38.15 -30.19
N ALA A 487 -1.09 -37.52 -30.45
CA ALA A 487 -0.26 -37.71 -31.68
C ALA A 487 1.13 -37.05 -31.53
N ALA A 488 2.12 -37.53 -32.30
CA ALA A 488 3.55 -37.48 -32.00
C ALA A 488 4.42 -36.56 -32.89
N THR A 489 5.63 -36.28 -32.36
CA THR A 489 6.97 -36.11 -33.00
C THR A 489 7.30 -34.88 -33.87
N ALA A 490 8.36 -34.14 -33.47
CA ALA A 490 9.73 -34.17 -34.06
C ALA A 490 10.73 -33.30 -33.24
N PRO A 491 12.03 -33.66 -33.14
CA PRO A 491 13.03 -32.88 -32.40
C PRO A 491 13.84 -31.95 -33.32
N VAL A 492 14.15 -30.74 -32.86
CA VAL A 492 15.08 -29.82 -33.54
C VAL A 492 16.39 -29.75 -32.74
N THR A 493 17.47 -30.19 -33.38
CA THR A 493 18.87 -30.10 -32.98
C THR A 493 19.40 -28.67 -33.11
N THR A 494 20.09 -28.17 -32.08
CA THR A 494 20.89 -26.94 -32.12
C THR A 494 22.37 -27.25 -32.37
N THR A 495 22.93 -26.64 -33.41
CA THR A 495 24.33 -26.73 -33.81
C THR A 495 25.10 -25.53 -33.25
N THR A 496 26.04 -25.74 -32.34
CA THR A 496 27.02 -24.73 -31.90
C THR A 496 28.33 -24.92 -32.67
N THR A 497 28.73 -23.91 -33.45
CA THR A 497 30.07 -23.83 -34.07
C THR A 497 31.06 -23.19 -33.10
N SER A 498 32.12 -23.94 -32.81
CA SER A 498 33.31 -23.56 -32.05
C SER A 498 34.43 -23.18 -33.04
N THR A 499 35.20 -22.13 -32.74
CA THR A 499 36.49 -21.85 -33.39
C THR A 499 37.57 -21.71 -32.32
N THR A 500 38.54 -22.60 -32.41
CA THR A 500 39.76 -22.83 -31.61
C THR A 500 40.95 -22.04 -32.19
N MET A 501 41.84 -21.35 -31.43
CA MET A 501 43.14 -21.78 -30.80
C MET A 501 44.09 -20.54 -30.66
N PRO A 502 45.30 -20.56 -30.03
CA PRO A 502 45.96 -21.49 -29.07
C PRO A 502 46.73 -20.83 -27.84
N GLY A 503 47.02 -21.63 -26.78
CA GLY A 503 48.36 -21.78 -26.16
C GLY A 503 48.88 -20.92 -24.97
N LEU A 504 48.66 -21.39 -23.71
CA LEU A 504 49.53 -21.48 -22.47
C LEU A 504 50.36 -20.27 -21.93
N PRO A 505 50.77 -20.21 -20.62
CA PRO A 505 50.68 -21.19 -19.52
C PRO A 505 50.04 -20.68 -18.20
N ALA A 506 49.86 -21.60 -17.25
CA ALA A 506 49.39 -21.34 -15.90
C ALA A 506 50.46 -20.67 -15.01
N THR A 507 50.09 -19.58 -14.34
CA THR A 507 50.76 -19.07 -13.13
C THR A 507 49.73 -18.42 -12.21
N ALA A 508 49.87 -18.73 -10.92
CA ALA A 508 49.01 -18.32 -9.83
C ALA A 508 49.09 -16.81 -9.52
N GLY A 509 47.99 -16.26 -9.00
CA GLY A 509 47.99 -15.07 -8.13
C GLY A 509 47.55 -13.77 -8.78
N LEU A 510 46.60 -13.11 -8.09
CA LEU A 510 46.08 -11.72 -8.25
C LEU A 510 44.78 -11.60 -9.06
N ALA A 511 43.67 -11.75 -8.34
CA ALA A 511 42.42 -11.11 -8.73
C ALA A 511 42.62 -9.59 -8.73
N VAL A 512 42.55 -8.99 -9.92
CA VAL A 512 42.46 -7.54 -10.11
C VAL A 512 41.14 -7.07 -9.48
N ILE A 513 41.21 -6.54 -8.27
CA ILE A 513 40.10 -5.85 -7.61
C ILE A 513 39.94 -4.49 -8.31
N GLY A 514 38.90 -4.33 -9.12
CA GLY A 514 38.51 -3.04 -9.69
C GLY A 514 38.22 -1.98 -8.60
N PRO A 515 38.25 -0.67 -8.93
CA PRO A 515 38.29 0.39 -7.93
C PRO A 515 36.98 0.47 -7.15
N ARG A 516 37.02 0.06 -5.87
CA ARG A 516 35.87 0.13 -4.95
C ARG A 516 35.63 1.58 -4.52
N ARG A 517 34.56 2.21 -5.04
CA ARG A 517 34.10 3.54 -4.61
C ARG A 517 33.58 3.49 -3.17
N ARG A 518 34.02 4.44 -2.33
CA ARG A 518 33.53 4.64 -0.94
C ARG A 518 32.61 5.85 -0.91
N MET A 519 31.45 5.73 -0.26
CA MET A 519 30.44 6.78 -0.15
C MET A 519 30.48 7.37 1.28
N LEU A 520 30.52 8.70 1.37
CA LEU A 520 30.57 9.44 2.64
C LEU A 520 29.17 9.96 3.00
N ARG A 521 28.69 9.68 4.22
CA ARG A 521 27.47 10.29 4.79
C ARG A 521 27.88 11.50 5.63
N VAL A 522 27.16 12.61 5.51
CA VAL A 522 27.28 13.78 6.39
C VAL A 522 25.91 13.95 7.03
N SER A 523 25.87 14.10 8.34
CA SER A 523 24.68 14.46 9.11
C SER A 523 25.01 15.72 9.90
N CYS A 524 24.01 16.47 10.33
CA CYS A 524 24.18 17.65 11.17
C CYS A 524 23.19 17.54 12.34
N ALA A 525 23.62 17.82 13.57
CA ALA A 525 22.75 17.96 14.74
C ALA A 525 22.96 19.35 15.36
N LEU A 526 21.89 20.01 15.80
CA LEU A 526 21.95 21.30 16.48
C LEU A 526 22.09 21.10 18.00
N ALA A 527 23.13 21.67 18.60
CA ALA A 527 23.24 21.82 20.06
C ALA A 527 22.92 23.26 20.48
N HIS A 528 22.07 23.42 21.49
CA HIS A 528 21.77 24.72 22.09
C HIS A 528 22.88 25.15 23.07
N PRO A 529 23.02 26.47 23.36
CA PRO A 529 24.03 26.99 24.30
C PRO A 529 23.91 26.47 25.75
N ASP A 530 22.80 25.83 26.11
CA ASP A 530 22.54 25.22 27.42
C ASP A 530 22.80 23.69 27.44
N GLY A 531 23.32 23.11 26.35
CA GLY A 531 23.62 21.69 26.23
C GLY A 531 22.44 20.80 25.82
N THR A 532 21.26 21.37 25.54
CA THR A 532 20.11 20.59 25.04
C THR A 532 20.17 20.39 23.52
N ARG A 533 19.77 19.21 23.04
CA ARG A 533 19.74 18.88 21.60
C ARG A 533 18.43 19.38 20.99
N GLY A 534 18.51 20.40 20.13
CA GLY A 534 17.40 20.88 19.30
C GLY A 534 17.26 20.03 18.04
N GLY A 535 16.06 20.00 17.44
CA GLY A 535 15.70 19.13 16.31
C GLY A 535 16.75 18.99 15.19
N ARG A 536 16.74 17.83 14.52
CA ARG A 536 17.69 17.47 13.46
C ARG A 536 17.50 18.36 12.23
N CYS A 537 18.57 18.98 11.75
CA CYS A 537 18.61 19.63 10.44
C CYS A 537 19.31 18.68 9.47
N VAL A 538 18.64 18.29 8.38
CA VAL A 538 19.23 17.38 7.39
C VAL A 538 19.70 18.18 6.18
N ALA A 539 21.02 18.28 6.00
CA ALA A 539 21.62 18.71 4.75
C ALA A 539 22.27 17.50 4.08
N PHE A 540 21.98 17.26 2.80
CA PHE A 540 22.57 16.16 2.03
C PHE A 540 23.66 16.69 1.09
N GLY A 541 24.83 16.04 1.14
CA GLY A 541 25.87 16.14 0.12
C GLY A 541 26.64 14.83 0.05
N SER A 542 26.89 14.31 -1.14
CA SER A 542 27.72 13.12 -1.37
C SER A 542 29.07 13.52 -1.98
N ALA A 543 30.15 12.87 -1.55
CA ALA A 543 31.47 13.03 -2.15
C ALA A 543 32.12 11.66 -2.35
N VAL A 544 32.76 11.47 -3.51
CA VAL A 544 33.51 10.26 -3.86
C VAL A 544 34.91 10.36 -3.24
N ILE A 545 35.37 9.30 -2.56
CA ILE A 545 36.73 9.20 -2.04
C ILE A 545 37.57 8.36 -3.00
N ASP A 546 38.61 8.97 -3.59
CA ASP A 546 39.61 8.25 -4.37
C ASP A 546 40.51 7.40 -3.46
N PRO A 547 41.03 6.25 -3.94
CA PRO A 547 41.96 5.43 -3.16
C PRO A 547 43.22 6.22 -2.78
N GLY A 548 43.47 6.40 -1.48
CA GLY A 548 44.68 7.07 -0.95
C GLY A 548 44.44 8.41 -0.24
N GLN A 549 43.22 8.96 -0.24
CA GLN A 549 42.93 10.19 0.52
C GLN A 549 42.57 9.89 1.98
N SER A 550 43.14 10.67 2.91
CA SER A 550 42.80 10.54 4.34
C SER A 550 41.39 11.12 4.61
N PRO A 551 40.58 10.48 5.47
CA PRO A 551 39.23 10.97 5.80
C PRO A 551 39.21 12.44 6.22
N ARG A 552 40.24 12.88 6.96
CA ARG A 552 40.39 14.26 7.46
C ARG A 552 40.53 15.30 6.33
N ALA A 553 41.19 14.95 5.22
CA ALA A 553 41.36 15.83 4.07
C ALA A 553 40.06 15.96 3.25
N VAL A 554 39.30 14.85 3.12
CA VAL A 554 37.98 14.84 2.46
C VAL A 554 37.00 15.71 3.23
N THR A 555 36.96 15.58 4.56
CA THR A 555 36.05 16.37 5.41
C THR A 555 36.35 17.87 5.38
N LYS A 556 37.63 18.29 5.35
CA LYS A 556 38.02 19.71 5.25
C LYS A 556 37.60 20.36 3.92
N ARG A 557 37.54 19.58 2.84
CA ARG A 557 37.06 20.01 1.52
C ARG A 557 35.54 20.10 1.46
N VAL A 558 34.83 19.17 2.10
CA VAL A 558 33.35 19.23 2.25
C VAL A 558 32.95 20.46 3.06
N ALA A 559 33.63 20.73 4.18
CA ALA A 559 33.41 21.94 4.98
C ALA A 559 33.66 23.25 4.19
N ARG A 560 34.66 23.28 3.30
CA ARG A 560 34.91 24.43 2.41
C ARG A 560 33.84 24.61 1.33
N ARG A 561 33.29 23.51 0.77
CA ARG A 561 32.18 23.58 -0.20
C ARG A 561 30.88 24.05 0.45
N LEU A 562 30.63 23.65 1.70
CA LEU A 562 29.48 24.11 2.49
C LEU A 562 29.53 25.62 2.78
N ASN A 563 30.72 26.21 2.90
CA ASN A 563 30.89 27.66 3.06
C ASN A 563 30.86 28.46 1.74
N GLY A 564 31.03 27.81 0.57
CA GLY A 564 31.24 28.50 -0.72
C GLY A 564 30.00 28.63 -1.61
N HIS A 565 28.99 27.77 -1.43
CA HIS A 565 27.70 27.89 -2.12
C HIS A 565 26.71 28.47 -1.12
N GLY A 566 26.42 29.77 -1.26
CA GLY A 566 25.42 30.44 -0.43
C GLY A 566 24.10 29.69 -0.45
N PHE A 567 23.85 28.91 0.60
CA PHE A 567 22.52 28.43 0.91
C PHE A 567 21.74 29.63 1.43
N ALA A 568 20.81 30.09 0.62
CA ALA A 568 19.70 30.92 1.06
C ALA A 568 18.91 30.10 2.10
N SER A 569 18.82 30.64 3.32
CA SER A 569 17.88 30.28 4.39
C SER A 569 17.71 28.80 4.76
N ILE A 570 18.42 28.36 5.80
CA ILE A 570 18.01 27.19 6.61
C ILE A 570 16.99 27.70 7.64
N ALA A 571 15.75 27.21 7.60
CA ALA A 571 14.75 27.53 8.63
C ALA A 571 15.12 26.81 9.93
N LEU A 572 15.61 27.57 10.92
CA LEU A 572 15.92 27.06 12.26
C LEU A 572 14.70 27.25 13.17
N PRO A 573 13.98 26.19 13.57
CA PRO A 573 12.95 26.33 14.60
C PRO A 573 13.62 26.65 15.94
N LEU A 574 13.66 27.93 16.30
CA LEU A 574 14.21 28.39 17.58
C LEU A 574 13.16 28.21 18.67
N ASN A 575 13.49 27.50 19.74
CA ASN A 575 12.69 27.51 20.97
C ASN A 575 12.73 28.90 21.65
N ALA A 576 11.95 29.10 22.70
CA ALA A 576 11.84 30.39 23.38
C ALA A 576 13.19 30.91 23.92
N ALA A 577 14.09 30.02 24.35
CA ALA A 577 15.43 30.37 24.81
C ALA A 577 16.36 30.81 23.67
N GLY A 578 16.34 30.10 22.54
CA GLY A 578 17.09 30.45 21.33
C GLY A 578 16.68 31.80 20.74
N ARG A 579 15.37 32.10 20.72
CA ARG A 579 14.84 33.42 20.31
C ARG A 579 15.31 34.54 21.23
N LYS A 580 15.39 34.27 22.55
CA LYS A 580 15.86 35.24 23.55
C LYS A 580 17.36 35.49 23.45
N ALA A 581 18.17 34.47 23.16
CA ALA A 581 19.61 34.59 22.95
C ALA A 581 19.95 35.37 21.66
N LEU A 582 19.26 35.08 20.55
CA LEU A 582 19.42 35.80 19.30
C LEU A 582 19.08 37.29 19.45
N ARG A 583 17.98 37.62 20.15
CA ARG A 583 17.56 39.00 20.44
C ARG A 583 18.55 39.77 21.33
N ARG A 584 19.31 39.10 22.20
CA ARG A 584 20.28 39.75 23.11
C ARG A 584 21.66 39.96 22.48
N ASN A 585 22.15 39.00 21.71
CA ASN A 585 23.55 38.97 21.27
C ASN A 585 23.73 39.14 19.75
N GLY A 586 22.64 39.16 18.97
CA GLY A 586 22.69 39.30 17.50
C GLY A 586 23.34 38.13 16.77
N ARG A 587 23.74 37.07 17.49
CA ARG A 587 24.41 35.88 16.98
C ARG A 587 23.97 34.64 17.76
N LEU A 588 23.92 33.49 17.07
CA LEU A 588 23.64 32.17 17.60
C LEU A 588 24.86 31.26 17.35
N HIS A 589 25.41 30.65 18.39
CA HIS A 589 26.40 29.57 18.24
C HIS A 589 25.67 28.26 17.92
N VAL A 590 25.92 27.70 16.74
CA VAL A 590 25.39 26.42 16.28
C VAL A 590 26.52 25.42 16.19
N VAL A 591 26.47 24.36 16.98
CA VAL A 591 27.38 23.21 16.81
C VAL A 591 26.77 22.30 15.75
N VAL A 592 27.58 21.88 14.79
CA VAL A 592 27.23 20.92 13.73
C VAL A 592 28.08 19.66 13.92
N GLU A 593 27.43 18.56 14.29
CA GLU A 593 28.07 17.23 14.37
C GLU A 593 28.02 16.51 13.01
N ILE A 594 29.18 16.27 12.39
CA ILE A 594 29.33 15.51 11.15
C ILE A 594 29.76 14.08 11.46
N MET A 595 28.88 13.12 11.20
CA MET A 595 29.16 11.69 11.38
C MET A 595 29.45 11.00 10.04
N VAL A 596 30.65 10.44 9.92
CA VAL A 596 31.08 9.65 8.75
C VAL A 596 31.08 8.18 9.13
N ARG A 597 30.38 7.33 8.35
CA ARG A 597 30.30 5.88 8.58
C ARG A 597 30.82 5.10 7.39
N ASP A 598 31.65 4.08 7.62
CA ASP A 598 32.05 3.14 6.57
C ASP A 598 31.15 1.90 6.52
N ARG A 599 31.34 1.05 5.49
CA ARG A 599 30.55 -0.19 5.29
C ARG A 599 30.82 -1.27 6.34
N SER A 600 31.87 -1.14 7.15
CA SER A 600 32.13 -2.01 8.32
C SER A 600 31.48 -1.47 9.60
N GLY A 601 30.75 -0.35 9.53
CA GLY A 601 30.05 0.23 10.67
C GLY A 601 30.92 1.16 11.54
N HIS A 602 32.17 1.42 11.15
CA HIS A 602 33.06 2.33 11.88
C HIS A 602 32.64 3.79 11.64
N SER A 603 32.43 4.55 12.73
CA SER A 603 31.99 5.94 12.71
C SER A 603 33.09 6.89 13.21
N VAL A 604 33.25 8.05 12.56
CA VAL A 604 34.04 9.19 13.06
C VAL A 604 33.13 10.42 13.16
N VAL A 605 33.14 11.09 14.32
CA VAL A 605 32.36 12.31 14.58
C VAL A 605 33.30 13.51 14.61
N LEU A 606 32.92 14.58 13.92
CA LEU A 606 33.58 15.89 13.99
C LEU A 606 32.56 16.95 14.40
N GLU A 607 32.92 17.78 15.36
CA GLU A 607 32.13 18.94 15.78
C GLU A 607 32.69 20.20 15.12
N GLN A 608 31.82 21.01 14.53
CA GLN A 608 32.17 22.34 14.05
C GLN A 608 31.17 23.37 14.60
N ALA A 609 31.68 24.36 15.33
CA ALA A 609 30.88 25.51 15.76
C ALA A 609 30.79 26.55 14.63
N ILE A 610 29.59 27.06 14.39
CA ILE A 610 29.27 28.08 13.41
C ILE A 610 28.51 29.22 14.10
N ASP A 611 28.96 30.45 13.90
CA ASP A 611 28.28 31.65 14.40
C ASP A 611 27.32 32.15 13.34
N VAL A 612 26.01 32.09 13.63
CA VAL A 612 24.96 32.53 12.70
C VAL A 612 24.44 33.89 13.17
N GLY A 613 24.51 34.91 12.30
CA GLY A 613 23.93 36.23 12.56
C GLY A 613 22.41 36.24 12.43
N SER A 614 21.78 37.34 12.89
CA SER A 614 20.34 37.59 12.74
C SER A 614 19.86 37.62 11.30
#